data_AF-A0A8J3QJ68-F1
#
_entry.id   AF-A0A8J3QJ68-F1
#
_cell.length_a   1.000
_cell.length_b   1.000
_cell.length_c   1.000
_cell.angle_alpha   90.00
_cell.angle_beta   90.00
_cell.angle_gamma   90.00
#
_symmetry.space_group_name_H-M   'P 1'
#
loop_
_entity.id
_entity.type
_entity.pdbx_description
1 polymer ?
#
loop_
_entity_poly.entity_id
_entity_poly.type
_entity_poly.pdbx_seq_one_letter_code
_entity_poly.pdbx_strand_id
1 'polypeptide(L)'
;MNPLGRVALMCLALVASPAFLAAPAVAAEDATVKLEAKLRFQPTSKSPVLEKLPIGTTLDIACWQKGEPTYGADKYGSMWLFVSTGGWVHSMLVTPVDVDPCGAIIAVPGGFFYNNCDAAQAAGAGQILSTEPGYGPHLDRDRDGVGCEQNDG
;
A
#
# COMPACT_ATOMS: atom_id res chain seq x y z
N MET A 1 9.11 76.15 -2.97
CA MET A 1 10.26 75.61 -2.21
C MET A 1 9.92 74.17 -1.82
N ASN A 2 10.68 73.22 -2.36
CA ASN A 2 10.60 71.74 -2.33
C ASN A 2 9.72 71.03 -1.26
N PRO A 3 9.15 69.86 -1.59
CA PRO A 3 9.93 68.64 -1.39
C PRO A 3 9.91 67.63 -2.56
N LEU A 4 11.14 67.16 -2.85
CA LEU A 4 11.49 65.88 -3.43
C LEU A 4 10.68 64.72 -2.81
N GLY A 5 10.21 63.76 -3.62
CA GLY A 5 9.48 62.61 -3.10
C GLY A 5 9.25 61.46 -4.08
N ARG A 6 10.33 60.71 -4.36
CA ARG A 6 10.34 59.25 -4.62
C ARG A 6 9.61 58.72 -5.86
N VAL A 7 10.37 58.56 -6.95
CA VAL A 7 10.08 57.58 -8.00
C VAL A 7 10.26 56.18 -7.41
N ALA A 8 9.16 55.46 -7.21
CA ALA A 8 9.17 54.06 -6.80
C ALA A 8 9.45 53.19 -8.03
N LEU A 9 10.70 52.78 -8.19
CA LEU A 9 11.11 51.77 -9.17
C LEU A 9 10.62 50.40 -8.65
N MET A 10 9.45 49.94 -9.12
CA MET A 10 8.98 48.57 -8.89
C MET A 10 9.89 47.61 -9.67
N CYS A 11 10.86 47.01 -8.97
CA CYS A 11 11.55 45.81 -9.46
C CYS A 11 10.54 44.65 -9.47
N LEU A 12 10.04 44.31 -10.65
CA LEU A 12 9.31 43.07 -10.89
C LEU A 12 10.31 41.91 -10.84
N ALA A 13 10.50 41.31 -9.65
CA ALA A 13 11.28 40.08 -9.53
C ALA A 13 10.44 38.93 -10.10
N LEU A 14 10.76 38.50 -11.32
CA LEU A 14 10.30 37.24 -11.88
C LEU A 14 10.85 36.11 -11.00
N VAL A 15 10.03 35.58 -10.08
CA VAL A 15 10.33 34.32 -9.40
C VAL A 15 10.11 33.19 -10.39
N ALA A 16 11.21 32.69 -10.97
CA ALA A 16 11.19 31.44 -11.72
C ALA A 16 10.87 30.30 -10.75
N SER A 17 9.64 29.77 -10.81
CA SER A 17 9.30 28.52 -10.12
C SER A 17 10.17 27.39 -10.68
N PRO A 18 10.86 26.60 -9.85
CA PRO A 18 11.49 25.38 -10.34
C PRO A 18 10.36 24.42 -10.73
N ALA A 19 10.27 24.10 -12.01
CA ALA A 19 9.52 22.94 -12.45
C ALA A 19 10.15 21.72 -11.77
N PHE A 20 9.48 21.18 -10.75
CA PHE A 20 9.80 19.87 -10.21
C PHE A 20 9.60 18.88 -11.36
N LEU A 21 10.71 18.45 -11.98
CA LEU A 21 10.72 17.28 -12.83
C LEU A 21 10.32 16.11 -11.93
N ALA A 22 9.08 15.63 -12.06
CA ALA A 22 8.69 14.35 -11.51
C ALA A 22 9.64 13.30 -12.11
N ALA A 23 10.44 12.65 -11.27
CA ALA A 23 11.24 11.52 -11.70
C ALA A 23 10.30 10.47 -12.33
N PRO A 24 10.72 9.77 -13.38
CA PRO A 24 9.93 8.66 -13.89
C PRO A 24 9.77 7.65 -12.74
N ALA A 25 8.54 7.36 -12.35
CA ALA A 25 8.26 6.18 -11.56
C ALA A 25 8.77 5.01 -12.40
N VAL A 26 9.86 4.38 -11.98
CA VAL A 26 10.28 3.10 -12.55
C VAL A 26 9.07 2.19 -12.37
N ALA A 27 8.48 1.74 -13.48
CA ALA A 27 7.44 0.74 -13.42
C ALA A 27 8.03 -0.46 -12.68
N ALA A 28 7.52 -0.76 -11.49
CA ALA A 28 7.89 -1.98 -10.78
C ALA A 28 7.64 -3.14 -11.75
N GLU A 29 8.64 -3.99 -11.97
CA GLU A 29 8.44 -5.19 -12.80
C GLU A 29 7.38 -6.07 -12.11
N ASP A 30 6.36 -6.47 -12.89
CA ASP A 30 5.29 -7.32 -12.38
C ASP A 30 5.86 -8.62 -11.78
N ALA A 31 5.52 -8.90 -10.53
CA ALA A 31 5.99 -10.11 -9.87
C ALA A 31 5.24 -11.33 -10.41
N THR A 32 5.92 -12.46 -10.56
CA THR A 32 5.34 -13.68 -11.13
C THR A 32 5.31 -14.80 -10.10
N VAL A 33 4.21 -15.54 -10.08
CA VAL A 33 4.03 -16.75 -9.28
C VAL A 33 4.91 -17.88 -9.82
N LYS A 34 5.85 -18.37 -9.01
CA LYS A 34 6.79 -19.46 -9.36
C LYS A 34 6.23 -20.86 -9.09
N LEU A 35 5.39 -20.96 -8.06
CA LEU A 35 4.74 -22.18 -7.57
C LEU A 35 3.32 -21.81 -7.20
N GLU A 36 2.35 -22.72 -7.34
CA GLU A 36 0.96 -22.45 -6.99
C GLU A 36 0.86 -21.71 -5.65
N ALA A 37 0.26 -20.52 -5.68
CA ALA A 37 0.17 -19.63 -4.55
C ALA A 37 -1.27 -19.44 -4.10
N LYS A 38 -1.45 -19.06 -2.83
CA LYS A 38 -2.77 -18.75 -2.26
C LYS A 38 -2.76 -17.29 -1.85
N LEU A 39 -3.62 -16.49 -2.48
CA LEU A 39 -3.92 -15.14 -2.04
C LEU A 39 -4.83 -15.24 -0.81
N ARG A 40 -4.48 -14.55 0.27
CA ARG A 40 -5.16 -14.68 1.56
C ARG A 40 -5.62 -13.33 2.10
N PHE A 41 -6.61 -13.36 2.97
CA PHE A 41 -7.10 -12.15 3.64
C PHE A 41 -6.05 -11.56 4.60
N GLN A 42 -5.24 -12.39 5.26
CA GLN A 42 -4.22 -11.95 6.23
C GLN A 42 -2.88 -12.65 5.95
N PRO A 43 -1.75 -12.09 6.44
CA PRO A 43 -0.42 -12.66 6.26
C PRO A 43 -0.16 -13.87 7.18
N THR A 44 -1.08 -14.84 7.15
CA THR A 44 -1.01 -16.11 7.88
C THR A 44 -1.61 -17.24 7.03
N SER A 45 -1.02 -18.43 7.14
CA SER A 45 -1.49 -19.67 6.53
C SER A 45 -2.89 -20.10 6.99
N LYS A 46 -3.34 -19.62 8.15
CA LYS A 46 -4.67 -19.92 8.74
C LYS A 46 -5.78 -19.04 8.18
N SER A 47 -5.42 -17.92 7.55
CA SER A 47 -6.39 -17.00 6.96
C SER A 47 -7.12 -17.64 5.77
N PRO A 48 -8.41 -17.34 5.54
CA PRO A 48 -9.12 -17.79 4.36
C PRO A 48 -8.37 -17.45 3.06
N VAL A 49 -8.55 -18.30 2.05
CA VAL A 49 -7.98 -18.09 0.72
C VAL A 49 -9.00 -17.29 -0.09
N LEU A 50 -8.59 -16.12 -0.57
CA LEU A 50 -9.32 -15.30 -1.54
C LEU A 50 -9.30 -15.97 -2.91
N GLU A 51 -8.10 -16.33 -3.36
CA GLU A 51 -7.87 -16.86 -4.70
C GLU A 51 -6.70 -17.85 -4.70
N LYS A 52 -6.79 -18.86 -5.58
CA LYS A 52 -5.65 -19.71 -5.92
C LYS A 52 -5.00 -19.15 -7.17
N LEU A 53 -3.71 -18.86 -7.09
CA LEU A 53 -2.93 -18.24 -8.16
C LEU A 53 -2.07 -19.33 -8.83
N PRO A 54 -2.34 -19.68 -10.10
CA PRO A 54 -1.52 -20.62 -10.85
C PRO A 54 -0.09 -20.13 -11.05
N ILE A 55 0.80 -21.04 -11.45
CA ILE A 55 2.16 -20.70 -11.87
C ILE A 55 2.09 -19.79 -13.11
N GLY A 56 2.93 -18.75 -13.14
CA GLY A 56 2.98 -17.79 -14.23
C GLY A 56 2.02 -16.62 -14.09
N THR A 57 1.15 -16.59 -13.08
CA THR A 57 0.30 -15.43 -12.80
C THR A 57 1.17 -14.22 -12.45
N THR A 58 0.94 -13.11 -13.15
CA THR A 58 1.53 -11.81 -12.88
C THR A 58 0.75 -11.10 -11.79
N LEU A 59 1.45 -10.53 -10.82
CA LEU A 59 0.93 -9.86 -9.63
C LEU A 59 1.57 -8.48 -9.53
N ASP A 60 0.72 -7.48 -9.32
CA ASP A 60 1.16 -6.16 -8.88
C ASP A 60 1.34 -6.20 -7.36
N ILE A 61 2.59 -6.11 -6.91
CA ILE A 61 2.97 -6.18 -5.49
C ILE A 61 3.24 -4.78 -4.98
N ALA A 62 2.42 -4.32 -4.03
CA ALA A 62 2.53 -2.97 -3.51
C ALA A 62 3.62 -2.83 -2.43
N CYS A 63 3.73 -3.80 -1.52
CA CYS A 63 4.65 -3.74 -0.38
C CYS A 63 4.79 -5.11 0.31
N TRP A 64 5.66 -5.20 1.33
CA TRP A 64 5.75 -6.38 2.20
C TRP A 64 5.56 -6.06 3.69
N GLN A 65 5.14 -7.06 4.45
CA GLN A 65 5.23 -7.02 5.91
C GLN A 65 5.63 -8.38 6.51
N LYS A 66 6.00 -8.37 7.78
CA LYS A 66 6.25 -9.59 8.54
C LYS A 66 4.92 -10.24 8.92
N GLY A 67 4.79 -11.53 8.63
CA GLY A 67 3.64 -12.35 9.00
C GLY A 67 4.06 -13.68 9.61
N GLU A 68 3.19 -14.68 9.51
CA GLU A 68 3.46 -16.03 10.00
C GLU A 68 4.67 -16.65 9.27
N PRO A 69 5.66 -17.22 9.99
CA PRO A 69 6.79 -17.90 9.39
C PRO A 69 6.37 -19.25 8.82
N THR A 70 6.18 -19.36 7.50
CA THR A 70 5.65 -20.61 6.89
C THR A 70 6.68 -21.40 6.09
N TYR A 71 7.72 -20.76 5.54
CA TYR A 71 8.71 -21.40 4.66
C TYR A 71 10.15 -21.20 5.17
N GLY A 72 10.38 -21.47 6.45
CA GLY A 72 11.68 -21.35 7.10
C GLY A 72 11.79 -20.16 8.05
N ALA A 73 12.95 -20.04 8.68
CA ALA A 73 13.22 -19.02 9.71
C ALA A 73 14.02 -17.82 9.19
N ASP A 74 14.34 -17.78 7.89
CA ASP A 74 14.99 -16.61 7.30
C ASP A 74 14.01 -15.45 7.11
N LYS A 75 14.52 -14.30 6.65
CA LYS A 75 13.69 -13.11 6.44
C LYS A 75 12.57 -13.33 5.42
N TYR A 76 12.76 -14.19 4.42
CA TYR A 76 11.78 -14.48 3.38
C TYR A 76 10.71 -15.45 3.89
N GLY A 77 11.06 -16.37 4.78
CA GLY A 77 10.16 -17.34 5.40
C GLY A 77 9.04 -16.72 6.23
N SER A 78 9.18 -15.45 6.64
CA SER A 78 8.16 -14.66 7.35
C SER A 78 7.66 -13.46 6.54
N MET A 79 8.08 -13.32 5.28
CA MET A 79 7.77 -12.16 4.46
C MET A 79 6.52 -12.43 3.61
N TRP A 80 5.51 -11.60 3.82
CA TRP A 80 4.24 -11.63 3.10
C TRP A 80 4.12 -10.36 2.26
N LEU A 81 3.73 -10.55 1.01
CA LEU A 81 3.61 -9.51 0.00
C LEU A 81 2.14 -9.13 -0.16
N PHE A 82 1.86 -7.83 -0.16
CA PHE A 82 0.51 -7.31 -0.42
C PHE A 82 0.31 -7.13 -1.92
N VAL A 83 -0.70 -7.78 -2.46
CA VAL A 83 -1.11 -7.62 -3.86
C VAL A 83 -2.06 -6.44 -3.96
N SER A 84 -1.91 -5.60 -4.99
CA SER A 84 -2.74 -4.41 -5.20
C SER A 84 -4.24 -4.70 -5.34
N THR A 85 -4.63 -5.96 -5.54
CA THR A 85 -6.04 -6.40 -5.54
C THR A 85 -6.64 -6.61 -4.15
N GLY A 86 -5.86 -6.43 -3.07
CA GLY A 86 -6.35 -6.53 -1.69
C GLY A 86 -6.20 -7.92 -1.09
N GLY A 87 -4.95 -8.41 -0.99
CA GLY A 87 -4.66 -9.68 -0.34
C GLY A 87 -3.17 -9.97 -0.16
N TRP A 88 -2.86 -11.04 0.57
CA TRP A 88 -1.50 -11.41 0.95
C TRP A 88 -1.04 -12.70 0.29
N VAL A 89 0.18 -12.69 -0.26
CA VAL A 89 0.85 -13.87 -0.81
C VAL A 89 2.22 -14.05 -0.16
N HIS A 90 2.65 -15.30 0.03
CA HIS A 90 3.95 -15.56 0.65
C HIS A 90 5.11 -15.33 -0.33
N SER A 91 6.16 -14.63 0.10
CA SER A 91 7.28 -14.22 -0.76
C SER A 91 8.02 -15.38 -1.44
N MET A 92 8.10 -16.54 -0.76
CA MET A 92 8.73 -17.75 -1.33
C MET A 92 8.06 -18.25 -2.62
N LEU A 93 6.79 -17.89 -2.86
CA LEU A 93 6.01 -18.36 -4.01
C LEU A 93 6.07 -17.39 -5.20
N VAL A 94 6.66 -16.20 -5.04
CA VAL A 94 6.61 -15.09 -6.00
C VAL A 94 8.02 -14.54 -6.28
N THR A 95 8.27 -13.98 -7.46
CA THR A 95 9.55 -13.31 -7.80
C THR A 95 9.35 -12.19 -8.82
N PRO A 96 10.08 -11.06 -8.75
CA PRO A 96 10.97 -10.66 -7.66
C PRO A 96 10.19 -10.33 -6.38
N VAL A 97 10.92 -10.12 -5.27
CA VAL A 97 10.36 -9.78 -3.96
C VAL A 97 10.95 -8.48 -3.38
N ASP A 98 11.66 -7.73 -4.23
CA ASP A 98 12.33 -6.49 -3.85
C ASP A 98 11.31 -5.35 -3.87
N VAL A 99 10.58 -5.24 -2.77
CA VAL A 99 9.58 -4.19 -2.53
C VAL A 99 9.84 -3.58 -1.15
N ASP A 100 9.39 -2.35 -0.95
CA ASP A 100 9.52 -1.68 0.34
C ASP A 100 8.54 -2.23 1.39
N PRO A 101 8.84 -2.09 2.70
CA PRO A 101 7.90 -2.43 3.76
C PRO A 101 6.61 -1.61 3.64
N CYS A 102 5.47 -2.22 3.99
CA CYS A 102 4.17 -1.54 3.98
C CYS A 102 4.16 -0.36 4.95
N GLY A 103 3.80 0.82 4.43
CA GLY A 103 3.49 1.99 5.23
C GLY A 103 2.11 1.89 5.89
N ALA A 104 1.69 2.94 6.60
CA ALA A 104 0.35 3.00 7.19
C ALA A 104 -0.77 2.98 6.13
N ILE A 105 -0.52 3.64 4.99
CA ILE A 105 -1.38 3.64 3.82
C ILE A 105 -0.62 2.92 2.70
N ILE A 106 -1.27 1.94 2.10
CA ILE A 106 -0.78 1.21 0.94
C ILE A 106 -1.42 1.84 -0.30
N ALA A 107 -0.65 2.62 -1.04
CA ALA A 107 -1.10 3.18 -2.31
C ALA A 107 -1.09 2.10 -3.39
N VAL A 108 -2.17 2.02 -4.17
CA VAL A 108 -2.31 1.05 -5.26
C VAL A 108 -2.88 1.74 -6.51
N PRO A 109 -2.73 1.17 -7.71
CA PRO A 109 -3.42 1.70 -8.88
C PRO A 109 -4.93 1.79 -8.63
N GLY A 110 -5.50 2.99 -8.77
CA GLY A 110 -6.93 3.23 -8.62
C GLY A 110 -7.42 3.45 -7.18
N GLY A 111 -6.55 3.47 -6.17
CA GLY A 111 -6.98 3.72 -4.81
C GLY A 111 -5.90 3.56 -3.74
N PHE A 112 -6.32 3.22 -2.54
CA PHE A 112 -5.44 2.89 -1.43
C PHE A 112 -6.13 1.90 -0.49
N PHE A 113 -5.32 1.25 0.34
CA PHE A 113 -5.76 0.46 1.48
C PHE A 113 -5.10 0.99 2.75
N TYR A 114 -5.78 0.92 3.89
CA TYR A 114 -5.08 1.02 5.17
C TYR A 114 -4.35 -0.29 5.44
N ASN A 115 -3.12 -0.26 5.94
CA ASN A 115 -2.37 -1.49 6.20
C ASN A 115 -3.00 -2.32 7.33
N ASN A 116 -3.55 -1.64 8.34
CA ASN A 116 -4.25 -2.25 9.47
C ASN A 116 -5.23 -1.22 10.08
N CYS A 117 -6.01 -1.66 11.06
CA CYS A 117 -7.01 -0.81 11.69
C CYS A 117 -6.43 0.32 12.54
N ASP A 118 -5.25 0.14 13.12
CA ASP A 118 -4.56 1.23 13.80
C ASP A 118 -4.18 2.35 12.82
N ALA A 119 -3.74 1.99 11.61
CA ALA A 119 -3.41 2.94 10.55
C ALA A 119 -4.66 3.67 10.03
N ALA A 120 -5.78 2.96 9.88
CA ALA A 120 -7.08 3.55 9.56
C ALA A 120 -7.48 4.59 10.62
N GLN A 121 -7.45 4.20 11.89
CA GLN A 121 -7.81 5.08 13.00
C GLN A 121 -6.87 6.28 13.12
N ALA A 122 -5.56 6.08 12.95
CA ALA A 122 -4.57 7.17 12.95
C ALA A 122 -4.79 8.16 11.80
N ALA A 123 -5.34 7.71 10.67
CA ALA A 123 -5.77 8.55 9.56
C ALA A 123 -7.14 9.22 9.77
N GLY A 124 -7.80 8.97 10.91
CA GLY A 124 -9.11 9.50 11.24
C GLY A 124 -10.28 8.71 10.67
N ALA A 125 -10.04 7.53 10.09
CA ALA A 125 -11.12 6.63 9.70
C ALA A 125 -11.70 5.92 10.93
N GLY A 126 -13.03 5.81 10.98
CA GLY A 126 -13.72 5.00 11.98
C GLY A 126 -13.86 3.55 11.51
N GLN A 127 -15.08 3.03 11.54
CA GLN A 127 -15.44 1.85 10.75
C GLN A 127 -15.34 2.18 9.26
N ILE A 128 -14.95 1.21 8.45
CA ILE A 128 -14.79 1.36 7.01
C ILE A 128 -15.65 0.33 6.30
N LEU A 129 -16.64 0.76 5.53
CA LEU A 129 -17.52 -0.13 4.78
C LEU A 129 -16.81 -0.71 3.56
N SER A 130 -17.20 -1.90 3.12
CA SER A 130 -16.69 -2.56 1.90
C SER A 130 -16.83 -1.75 0.61
N THR A 131 -17.70 -0.73 0.61
CA THR A 131 -17.91 0.21 -0.49
C THR A 131 -17.08 1.49 -0.37
N GLU A 132 -16.39 1.70 0.75
CA GLU A 132 -15.62 2.90 1.02
C GLU A 132 -14.16 2.75 0.58
N PRO A 133 -13.54 3.85 0.10
CA PRO A 133 -12.11 3.87 -0.17
C PRO A 133 -11.30 3.51 1.08
N GLY A 134 -10.20 2.78 0.89
CA GLY A 134 -9.36 2.35 2.01
C GLY A 134 -9.79 1.01 2.62
N TYR A 135 -11.00 0.51 2.34
CA TYR A 135 -11.40 -0.83 2.73
C TYR A 135 -10.52 -1.86 2.02
N GLY A 136 -9.96 -2.77 2.81
CA GLY A 136 -9.39 -4.00 2.30
C GLY A 136 -9.94 -5.17 3.10
N PRO A 137 -10.12 -6.35 2.48
CA PRO A 137 -10.63 -7.52 3.19
C PRO A 137 -9.80 -7.92 4.42
N HIS A 138 -8.53 -7.50 4.49
CA HIS A 138 -7.66 -7.73 5.65
C HIS A 138 -8.02 -6.90 6.89
N LEU A 139 -8.86 -5.86 6.74
CA LEU A 139 -9.36 -5.00 7.82
C LEU A 139 -10.65 -5.52 8.47
N ASP A 140 -11.31 -6.45 7.79
CA ASP A 140 -12.64 -6.99 8.12
C ASP A 140 -12.48 -8.44 8.54
N ARG A 141 -12.30 -8.63 9.85
CA ARG A 141 -11.85 -9.89 10.43
C ARG A 141 -12.96 -10.94 10.42
N ASP A 142 -14.19 -10.54 10.70
CA ASP A 142 -15.36 -11.42 10.75
C ASP A 142 -16.07 -11.53 9.39
N ARG A 143 -15.81 -10.60 8.47
CA ARG A 143 -16.25 -10.56 7.06
C ARG A 143 -17.72 -10.21 6.90
N ASP A 144 -18.20 -9.28 7.71
CA ASP A 144 -19.56 -8.76 7.60
C ASP A 144 -19.69 -7.58 6.60
N GLY A 145 -18.55 -7.10 6.09
CA GLY A 145 -18.47 -5.96 5.17
C GLY A 145 -18.13 -4.64 5.86
N VAL A 146 -17.80 -4.66 7.15
CA VAL A 146 -17.38 -3.51 7.96
C VAL A 146 -15.98 -3.80 8.51
N GLY A 147 -15.00 -3.07 8.00
CA GLY A 147 -13.62 -3.11 8.50
C GLY A 147 -13.44 -2.26 9.75
N CYS A 148 -12.49 -2.67 10.58
CA CYS A 148 -12.02 -1.91 11.74
C CYS A 148 -13.10 -1.59 12.79
N GLU A 149 -13.98 -2.56 13.00
CA GLU A 149 -14.93 -2.51 14.08
C GLU A 149 -14.24 -2.58 15.44
N GLN A 150 -14.68 -1.72 16.37
CA GLN A 150 -14.08 -1.66 17.71
C GLN A 150 -14.36 -2.90 18.56
N ASN A 151 -15.38 -3.70 18.19
CA ASN A 151 -15.78 -4.89 18.93
C ASN A 151 -14.99 -6.14 18.53
N ASP A 152 -14.13 -6.02 17.52
CA ASP A 152 -13.32 -7.11 16.99
C ASP A 152 -11.96 -7.25 17.68
N GLY A 153 -11.97 -7.18 19.01
CA GLY A 153 -10.82 -7.44 19.88
C GLY A 153 -10.16 -8.79 19.63
#